data_AF-A0A832BCR5-F1
#
_entry.id   AF-A0A832BCR5-F1
#
_cell.length_a   1.000
_cell.length_b   1.000
_cell.length_c   1.000
_cell.angle_alpha   90.00
_cell.angle_beta   90.00
_cell.angle_gamma   90.00
#
_symmetry.space_group_name_H-M   'P 1'
#
loop_
_entity.id
_entity.type
_entity.pdbx_description
1 polymer ?
#
loop_
_entity_poly.entity_id
_entity_poly.type
_entity_poly.pdbx_seq_one_letter_code
_entity_poly.pdbx_strand_id
1 'polypeptide(L)'
;MAKEKQVVVVDPELWMNRHLHYQERQSGWKIFTSIYWSIYLLFVGALLIFYNSLGLSLTYFFGVSIFLLSLMLIIYGFTTSLHFKLMKRYG
;
A
#
# COMPACT_ATOMS: atom_id res chain seq x y z
N MET A 1 37.69 -4.58 -33.26
CA MET A 1 36.40 -3.89 -33.40
C MET A 1 36.06 -3.24 -32.07
N ALA A 2 36.16 -1.91 -31.98
CA ALA A 2 35.69 -1.17 -30.82
C ALA A 2 34.16 -1.23 -30.80
N LYS A 3 33.56 -1.80 -29.76
CA LYS A 3 32.10 -1.77 -29.56
C LYS A 3 31.69 -0.32 -29.40
N GLU A 4 30.98 0.24 -30.39
CA GLU A 4 30.33 1.54 -30.24
C GLU A 4 29.40 1.47 -29.02
N LYS A 5 29.63 2.39 -28.08
CA LYS A 5 28.86 2.48 -26.85
C LYS A 5 27.47 2.98 -27.24
N GLN A 6 26.50 2.08 -27.32
CA GLN A 6 25.13 2.43 -27.65
C GLN A 6 24.53 3.23 -26.49
N VAL A 7 24.51 4.56 -26.63
CA VAL A 7 23.86 5.46 -25.66
C VAL A 7 22.37 5.43 -25.94
N VAL A 8 21.63 4.66 -25.15
CA VAL A 8 20.16 4.67 -25.20
C VAL A 8 19.67 5.91 -24.47
N VAL A 9 19.28 6.93 -25.22
CA VAL A 9 18.58 8.11 -24.67
C VAL A 9 17.14 7.68 -24.40
N VAL A 10 16.82 7.45 -23.13
CA VAL A 10 15.45 7.17 -22.70
C VAL A 10 14.74 8.50 -22.55
N ASP A 11 13.68 8.70 -23.31
CA ASP A 11 12.78 9.83 -23.14
C ASP A 11 12.10 9.75 -21.76
N PRO A 12 12.36 10.71 -20.85
CA PRO A 12 11.84 10.67 -19.49
C PRO A 12 10.31 10.76 -19.43
N GLU A 13 9.66 11.46 -20.36
CA GLU A 13 8.19 11.57 -20.40
C GLU A 13 7.55 10.23 -20.80
N LEU A 14 8.14 9.59 -21.82
CA LEU A 14 7.68 8.30 -22.32
C LEU A 14 7.91 7.18 -21.29
N TRP A 15 8.98 7.27 -20.51
CA TRP A 15 9.21 6.40 -19.35
C TRP A 15 8.17 6.61 -18.24
N MET A 16 7.90 7.86 -17.86
CA MET A 16 6.93 8.20 -16.81
C MET A 16 5.52 7.72 -17.17
N ASN A 17 5.08 7.94 -18.40
CA ASN A 17 3.78 7.51 -18.90
C ASN A 17 3.61 5.99 -18.84
N ARG A 18 4.64 5.24 -19.25
CA ARG A 18 4.62 3.77 -19.12
C ARG A 18 4.56 3.35 -17.66
N HIS A 19 5.33 4.00 -16.79
CA HIS A 19 5.35 3.70 -15.36
C HIS A 19 3.98 3.89 -14.71
N LEU A 20 3.33 5.04 -14.96
CA LEU A 20 1.99 5.35 -14.45
C LEU A 20 0.93 4.37 -14.97
N HIS A 21 1.01 3.98 -16.24
CA HIS A 21 0.10 2.97 -16.81
C HIS A 21 0.19 1.62 -16.09
N TYR A 22 1.41 1.12 -15.82
CA TYR A 22 1.59 -0.13 -15.09
C TYR A 22 1.14 -0.02 -13.63
N GLN A 23 1.42 1.10 -12.95
CA GLN A 23 1.03 1.30 -11.56
C GLN A 23 -0.49 1.45 -11.38
N GLU A 24 -1.18 2.08 -12.32
CA GLU A 24 -2.64 2.13 -12.33
C GLU A 24 -3.25 0.74 -12.53
N ARG A 25 -2.71 -0.07 -13.46
CA ARG A 25 -3.18 -1.46 -13.65
C ARG A 25 -3.02 -2.30 -12.38
N GLN A 26 -1.96 -2.05 -11.61
CA GLN A 26 -1.71 -2.70 -10.32
C GLN A 26 -2.45 -2.04 -9.15
N SER A 27 -3.08 -0.88 -9.33
CA SER A 27 -3.73 -0.14 -8.23
C SER A 27 -4.86 -0.93 -7.58
N GLY A 28 -5.65 -1.66 -8.37
CA GLY A 28 -6.70 -2.55 -7.85
C GLY A 28 -6.14 -3.68 -6.98
N TRP A 29 -5.00 -4.25 -7.38
CA TRP A 29 -4.29 -5.25 -6.58
C TRP A 29 -3.74 -4.66 -5.28
N LYS A 30 -3.22 -3.42 -5.31
CA LYS A 30 -2.77 -2.71 -4.11
C LYS A 30 -3.91 -2.42 -3.14
N ILE A 31 -5.08 -2.02 -3.63
CA ILE A 31 -6.28 -1.84 -2.79
C ILE A 31 -6.69 -3.18 -2.18
N PHE A 32 -6.81 -4.23 -3.00
CA PHE A 32 -7.21 -5.57 -2.55
C PHE A 32 -6.27 -6.10 -1.45
N THR A 33 -4.97 -6.08 -1.70
CA THR A 33 -3.96 -6.53 -0.73
C THR A 33 -4.00 -5.71 0.55
N SER A 34 -4.18 -4.40 0.45
CA SER A 34 -4.30 -3.56 1.63
C SER A 34 -5.55 -3.89 2.46
N ILE A 35 -6.71 -4.04 1.82
CA ILE A 35 -7.97 -4.43 2.48
C ILE A 35 -7.83 -5.81 3.12
N TYR A 36 -7.27 -6.79 2.39
CA TYR A 36 -7.06 -8.15 2.89
C TYR A 36 -6.24 -8.15 4.20
N TRP A 37 -5.08 -7.49 4.20
CA TRP A 37 -4.24 -7.40 5.40
C TRP A 37 -4.88 -6.59 6.51
N SER A 38 -5.63 -5.55 6.17
CA SER A 38 -6.35 -4.73 7.16
C SER A 38 -7.42 -5.53 7.87
N ILE A 39 -8.20 -6.35 7.15
CA ILE A 39 -9.20 -7.24 7.75
C ILE A 39 -8.52 -8.24 8.69
N TYR A 40 -7.43 -8.86 8.25
CA TYR A 40 -6.67 -9.79 9.09
C TYR A 40 -6.20 -9.12 10.39
N LEU A 41 -5.61 -7.93 10.31
CA LEU A 41 -5.14 -7.18 11.49
C LEU A 41 -6.30 -6.71 12.37
N LEU A 42 -7.45 -6.34 11.81
CA LEU A 42 -8.65 -6.01 12.58
C LEU A 42 -9.09 -7.20 13.44
N PHE A 43 -9.12 -8.40 12.86
CA PHE A 43 -9.45 -9.62 13.61
C PHE A 43 -8.43 -9.90 14.72
N VAL A 44 -7.13 -9.80 14.43
CA VAL A 44 -6.07 -9.99 15.43
C VAL A 44 -6.16 -8.95 16.56
N GLY A 45 -6.33 -7.67 16.22
CA GLY A 45 -6.49 -6.59 17.18
C GLY A 45 -7.74 -6.77 18.05
N ALA A 46 -8.87 -7.14 17.45
CA ALA A 46 -10.10 -7.43 18.16
C ALA A 46 -9.93 -8.62 19.12
N LEU A 47 -9.31 -9.72 18.67
CA LEU A 47 -9.01 -10.86 19.55
C LEU A 47 -8.15 -10.44 20.75
N LEU A 48 -7.12 -9.63 20.53
CA LEU A 48 -6.28 -9.10 21.63
C LEU A 48 -7.05 -8.23 22.60
N ILE A 49 -8.06 -7.48 22.14
CA ILE A 49 -8.91 -6.63 22.99
C ILE A 49 -9.91 -7.47 23.78
N PHE A 50 -10.64 -8.39 23.14
CA PHE A 50 -11.76 -9.11 23.73
C PHE A 50 -11.35 -10.36 24.52
N TYR A 51 -10.25 -11.03 24.13
CA TYR A 51 -9.75 -12.24 24.81
C TYR A 51 -8.62 -11.96 25.81
N ASN A 52 -8.42 -10.71 26.22
CA ASN A 52 -7.44 -10.36 27.26
C ASN A 52 -7.94 -10.79 28.65
N SER A 53 -7.96 -12.10 28.92
CA SER A 53 -8.33 -12.65 30.22
C SER A 53 -7.26 -12.41 31.30
N LEU A 54 -6.08 -11.92 30.91
CA LEU A 54 -4.92 -11.75 31.80
C LEU A 54 -4.87 -10.36 32.46
N GLY A 55 -5.80 -9.44 32.13
CA GLY A 55 -5.84 -8.10 32.73
C GLY A 55 -4.59 -7.24 32.44
N LEU A 56 -3.76 -7.65 31.48
CA LEU A 56 -2.52 -6.95 31.15
C LEU A 56 -2.85 -5.71 30.32
N SER A 57 -2.56 -4.53 30.86
CA SER A 57 -2.72 -3.23 30.20
C SER A 57 -1.94 -3.15 28.88
N LEU A 58 -0.80 -3.84 28.80
CA LEU A 58 0.06 -3.89 27.62
C LEU A 58 -0.65 -4.57 26.43
N THR A 59 -1.32 -5.71 26.66
CA THR A 59 -2.00 -6.47 25.61
C THR A 59 -3.16 -5.67 25.00
N TYR A 60 -3.89 -4.92 25.83
CA TYR A 60 -4.93 -4.00 25.37
C TYR A 60 -4.34 -2.87 24.52
N PHE A 61 -3.25 -2.24 24.99
CA PHE A 61 -2.54 -1.22 24.21
C PHE A 61 -2.08 -1.73 22.84
N PHE A 62 -1.52 -2.95 22.77
CA PHE A 62 -1.13 -3.57 21.50
C PHE A 62 -2.33 -3.88 20.60
N GLY A 63 -3.44 -4.37 21.16
CA GLY A 63 -4.68 -4.60 20.42
C GLY A 63 -5.23 -3.32 19.78
N VAL A 64 -5.30 -2.23 20.54
CA VAL A 64 -5.70 -0.90 20.02
C VAL A 64 -4.70 -0.38 18.98
N SER A 65 -3.40 -0.58 19.18
CA SER A 65 -2.37 -0.15 18.22
C SER A 65 -2.50 -0.89 16.89
N ILE A 66 -2.74 -2.20 16.92
CA ILE A 66 -2.97 -3.03 15.73
C ILE A 66 -4.27 -2.63 15.03
N PHE A 67 -5.32 -2.34 15.80
CA PHE A 67 -6.57 -1.82 15.26
C PHE A 67 -6.34 -0.49 14.52
N LEU A 68 -5.58 0.43 15.10
CA LEU A 68 -5.26 1.71 14.45
C LEU A 68 -4.39 1.52 13.19
N LEU A 69 -3.41 0.62 13.24
CA LEU A 69 -2.59 0.25 12.08
C LEU A 69 -3.44 -0.29 10.92
N SER A 70 -4.43 -1.12 11.22
CA SER A 70 -5.31 -1.69 10.21
C SER A 70 -6.14 -0.61 9.48
N LEU A 71 -6.60 0.42 10.19
CA LEU A 71 -7.27 1.57 9.58
C LEU A 71 -6.32 2.36 8.67
N MET A 72 -5.08 2.56 9.11
CA MET A 72 -4.07 3.26 8.31
C MET A 72 -3.71 2.52 7.04
N LEU A 73 -3.65 1.19 7.06
CA LEU A 73 -3.45 0.37 5.87
C LEU A 73 -4.56 0.58 4.84
N ILE A 74 -5.82 0.59 5.28
CA ILE A 74 -6.96 0.87 4.37
C ILE A 74 -6.76 2.23 3.69
N ILE A 75 -6.53 3.28 4.48
CA ILE A 75 -6.33 4.65 3.98
C ILE A 75 -5.17 4.68 2.99
N TYR A 76 -4.03 4.08 3.34
CA TYR A 76 -2.85 4.02 2.47
C TYR A 76 -3.13 3.34 1.12
N GLY A 77 -3.87 2.22 1.13
CA GLY A 77 -4.26 1.52 -0.10
C GLY A 77 -5.13 2.39 -1.02
N PHE A 78 -6.08 3.13 -0.45
CA PHE A 78 -6.93 4.04 -1.21
C PHE A 78 -6.17 5.27 -1.72
N THR A 79 -5.37 5.91 -0.87
CA THR A 79 -4.59 7.10 -1.23
C THR A 79 -3.58 6.81 -2.34
N THR A 80 -2.88 5.67 -2.27
CA THR A 80 -1.91 5.28 -3.32
C THR A 80 -2.60 5.02 -4.66
N SER A 81 -3.74 4.33 -4.66
CA SER A 81 -4.53 4.15 -5.89
C SER A 81 -5.03 5.48 -6.46
N LEU A 82 -5.50 6.39 -5.60
CA LEU A 82 -6.00 7.70 -6.01
C LEU A 82 -4.87 8.56 -6.57
N HIS A 83 -3.68 8.53 -5.95
CA HIS A 83 -2.49 9.22 -6.42
C HIS A 83 -2.11 8.82 -7.85
N PHE A 84 -2.06 7.52 -8.16
CA PHE A 84 -1.72 7.06 -9.52
C PHE A 84 -2.79 7.44 -10.55
N LYS A 85 -4.07 7.43 -10.18
CA LYS A 85 -5.16 7.89 -11.07
C LYS A 85 -5.08 9.39 -11.35
N LEU A 86 -4.74 10.21 -10.36
CA LEU A 86 -4.56 11.65 -10.55
C LEU A 86 -3.34 11.98 -11.39
N MET A 87 -2.20 11.34 -11.11
CA MET A 87 -0.95 11.53 -11.86
C MET A 87 -1.13 11.22 -13.35
N LYS A 88 -1.91 10.19 -13.71
CA LYS A 88 -2.19 9.90 -15.12
C LYS A 88 -3.13 10.91 -15.79
N ARG A 89 -4.06 11.49 -15.03
CA ARG A 89 -5.08 12.40 -15.57
C ARG A 89 -4.58 13.83 -15.73
N TYR A 90 -3.68 14.25 -14.84
CA TYR A 90 -3.25 15.65 -14.71
C TYR A 90 -1.73 15.85 -14.78
N GLY A 91 -0.92 14.79 -14.72
CA GLY A 91 0.53 14.82 -14.93
C GLY A 91 0.89 14.41 -16.34
#